data_AF-A0A496YQI9-F1
#
_entry.id   AF-A0A496YQI9-F1
#
_cell.length_a   1.000
_cell.length_b   1.000
_cell.length_c   1.000
_cell.angle_alpha   90.00
_cell.angle_beta   90.00
_cell.angle_gamma   90.00
#
_symmetry.space_group_name_H-M   'P 1'
#
loop_
_entity.id
_entity.type
_entity.pdbx_description
1 polymer ?
#
loop_
_entity_poly.entity_id
_entity_poly.type
_entity_poly.pdbx_seq_one_letter_code
_entity_poly.pdbx_strand_id
1 'polypeptide(L)'
;MISARMTTVLNFSPEEGISECRKRVFAIAALFILILIIYSNTFRASWHFDDEHTIMINPRLHLEDLSWKNIKNTFYSKDYQPEKLYRPVACLSFALNYYLGKLNVLGYHLVNLAIHFITSVFLFLFIYQVLRLPSLGDKYLGNSYFIALLSSVLWAINPVQVQAVTY
;
A
#
# COMPACT_ATOMS: atom_id res chain seq x y z
N MET A 1 -8.35 -12.29 -53.52
CA MET A 1 -7.00 -11.85 -53.13
C MET A 1 -7.16 -10.66 -52.18
N ILE A 2 -7.33 -10.92 -50.88
CA ILE A 2 -7.38 -9.88 -49.83
C ILE A 2 -6.49 -10.37 -48.70
N SER A 3 -5.52 -9.53 -48.37
CA SER A 3 -4.37 -9.74 -47.51
C SER A 3 -4.76 -10.03 -46.06
N ALA A 4 -4.30 -11.15 -45.52
CA ALA A 4 -4.36 -11.44 -44.10
C ALA A 4 -3.33 -10.57 -43.38
N ARG A 5 -3.80 -9.58 -42.60
CA ARG A 5 -2.96 -8.88 -41.63
C ARG A 5 -2.60 -9.87 -40.52
N MET A 6 -1.36 -10.32 -40.56
CA MET A 6 -0.71 -11.09 -39.52
C MET A 6 -0.46 -10.16 -38.33
N THR A 7 -1.44 -10.07 -37.43
CA THR A 7 -1.29 -9.37 -36.16
C THR A 7 -0.32 -10.18 -35.32
N THR A 8 0.92 -9.70 -35.19
CA THR A 8 1.93 -10.28 -34.30
C THR A 8 1.47 -10.06 -32.86
N VAL A 9 0.60 -10.95 -32.38
CA VAL A 9 0.35 -11.08 -30.94
C VAL A 9 1.68 -11.57 -30.38
N LEU A 10 2.25 -10.82 -29.44
CA LEU A 10 3.40 -11.27 -28.66
C LEU A 10 2.97 -12.56 -27.95
N ASN A 11 3.33 -13.70 -28.55
CA ASN A 11 3.12 -15.02 -27.97
C ASN A 11 4.11 -15.16 -26.82
N PHE A 12 3.72 -14.66 -25.65
CA PHE A 12 4.30 -15.11 -24.41
C PHE A 12 4.01 -16.61 -24.32
N SER A 13 5.06 -17.42 -24.40
CA SER A 13 5.00 -18.85 -24.21
C SER A 13 4.22 -19.15 -22.91
N PRO A 14 3.36 -20.19 -22.88
CA PRO A 14 2.70 -20.56 -21.64
C PRO A 14 3.79 -20.79 -20.60
N GLU A 15 3.64 -20.20 -19.41
CA GLU A 15 4.61 -20.28 -18.31
C GLU A 15 4.66 -21.72 -17.74
N GLU A 16 5.10 -22.68 -18.55
CA GLU A 16 5.19 -24.10 -18.26
C GLU A 16 6.51 -24.36 -17.53
N GLY A 17 6.48 -24.30 -16.20
CA GLY A 17 7.58 -24.79 -15.37
C GLY A 17 7.61 -24.27 -13.94
N ILE A 18 6.96 -23.14 -13.65
CA ILE A 18 6.96 -22.53 -12.31
C ILE A 18 5.61 -22.72 -11.64
N SER A 19 5.60 -23.30 -10.44
CA SER A 19 4.36 -23.48 -9.66
C SER A 19 3.76 -22.12 -9.25
N GLU A 20 2.44 -22.09 -9.12
CA GLU A 20 1.67 -20.91 -8.70
C GLU A 20 2.17 -20.33 -7.36
N CYS A 21 2.58 -21.21 -6.43
CA CYS A 21 3.18 -20.81 -5.16
C CYS A 21 4.48 -20.02 -5.40
N ARG A 22 5.39 -20.53 -6.24
CA ARG A 22 6.66 -19.86 -6.56
C ARG A 22 6.44 -18.51 -7.24
N LYS A 23 5.47 -18.39 -8.14
CA LYS A 23 5.11 -17.11 -8.79
C LYS A 23 4.68 -16.05 -7.78
N ARG A 24 3.82 -16.44 -6.84
CA ARG A 24 3.32 -15.55 -5.77
C ARG A 24 4.44 -15.15 -4.82
N VAL A 25 5.26 -16.10 -4.37
CA VAL A 25 6.41 -15.82 -3.49
C VAL A 25 7.38 -14.87 -4.18
N PHE A 26 7.70 -15.10 -5.46
CA PHE A 26 8.55 -14.20 -6.23
C PHE A 26 7.96 -12.79 -6.30
N ALA A 27 6.67 -12.65 -6.64
CA ALA A 27 6.01 -11.35 -6.75
C ALA A 27 6.05 -10.59 -5.41
N ILE A 28 5.74 -11.28 -4.30
CA ILE A 28 5.75 -10.69 -2.95
C ILE A 28 7.18 -10.25 -2.57
N ALA A 29 8.18 -11.11 -2.79
CA ALA A 29 9.58 -10.78 -2.50
C ALA A 29 10.10 -9.62 -3.35
N ALA A 30 9.77 -9.61 -4.65
CA ALA A 30 10.15 -8.54 -5.56
C ALA A 30 9.52 -7.20 -5.15
N LEU A 31 8.24 -7.18 -4.80
CA LEU A 31 7.56 -5.99 -4.29
C LEU A 31 8.21 -5.50 -2.99
N PHE A 32 8.51 -6.42 -2.06
CA PHE A 32 9.15 -6.08 -0.79
C PHE A 32 10.51 -5.40 -0.99
N ILE A 33 11.39 -6.03 -1.79
CA ILE A 33 12.73 -5.50 -2.07
C ILE A 33 12.63 -4.16 -2.78
N LEU A 34 11.77 -4.03 -3.79
CA LEU A 34 11.62 -2.80 -4.55
C LEU A 34 11.13 -1.64 -3.68
N ILE A 35 10.12 -1.88 -2.84
CA ILE A 35 9.57 -0.89 -1.91
C ILE A 35 10.64 -0.47 -0.89
N LEU A 36 11.38 -1.42 -0.31
CA LEU A 36 12.47 -1.12 0.60
C LEU A 36 13.54 -0.24 -0.05
N ILE A 37 13.94 -0.53 -1.29
CA ILE A 37 14.94 0.27 -2.00
C ILE A 37 14.44 1.70 -2.22
N ILE A 38 13.25 1.84 -2.82
CA ILE A 38 12.71 3.15 -3.23
C ILE A 38 12.41 4.04 -2.02
N TYR A 39 11.85 3.47 -0.95
CA TYR A 39 11.44 4.22 0.23
C TYR A 39 12.47 4.17 1.36
N SER A 40 13.66 3.59 1.16
CA SER A 40 14.72 3.48 2.20
C SER A 40 15.06 4.81 2.88
N ASN A 41 14.97 5.93 2.15
CA ASN A 41 15.24 7.25 2.70
C ASN A 41 14.21 7.70 3.74
N THR A 42 13.02 7.09 3.80
CA THR A 42 11.98 7.41 4.80
C THR A 42 12.51 7.32 6.22
N PHE A 43 13.41 6.36 6.50
CA PHE A 43 13.95 6.15 7.84
C PHE A 43 14.87 7.28 8.34
N ARG A 44 15.20 8.25 7.48
CA ARG A 44 15.95 9.46 7.82
C ARG A 44 15.09 10.72 7.72
N ALA A 45 13.84 10.61 7.30
CA ALA A 45 12.92 11.73 7.23
C ALA A 45 12.45 12.13 8.63
N SER A 46 12.41 13.43 8.88
CA SER A 46 11.82 14.02 10.09
C SER A 46 10.35 14.36 9.85
N TRP A 47 9.66 14.77 10.90
CA TRP A 47 8.38 15.48 10.78
C TRP A 47 8.49 16.66 9.82
N HIS A 48 7.49 16.84 8.96
CA HIS A 48 7.42 17.93 7.99
C HIS A 48 5.97 18.31 7.65
N PHE A 49 5.76 19.54 7.15
CA PHE A 49 4.45 20.02 6.70
C PHE A 49 3.31 19.79 7.72
N ASP A 50 2.31 18.97 7.34
CA ASP A 50 1.10 18.76 8.12
C ASP A 50 1.26 17.73 9.24
N ASP A 51 2.41 17.07 9.36
CA ASP A 51 2.69 16.13 10.44
C ASP A 51 2.64 16.81 11.82
N GLU A 52 3.12 18.05 11.90
CA GLU A 52 3.16 18.80 13.15
C GLU A 52 1.74 18.99 13.70
N HIS A 53 0.87 19.59 12.88
CA HIS A 53 -0.53 19.83 13.24
C HIS A 53 -1.34 18.54 13.36
N THR A 54 -1.02 17.52 12.59
CA THR A 54 -1.78 16.27 12.62
C THR A 54 -1.41 15.41 13.82
N ILE A 55 -0.12 15.30 14.15
CA ILE A 55 0.41 14.34 15.13
C ILE A 55 1.10 15.05 16.30
N MET A 56 2.09 15.90 16.05
CA MET A 56 2.97 16.40 17.13
C MET A 56 2.24 17.24 18.16
N ILE A 57 1.37 18.16 17.72
CA ILE A 57 0.65 19.08 18.60
C ILE A 57 -0.84 18.72 18.76
N ASN A 58 -1.25 17.54 18.27
CA ASN A 58 -2.64 17.10 18.35
C ASN A 58 -2.89 16.20 19.57
N PRO A 59 -3.43 16.73 20.68
CA PRO A 59 -3.63 15.96 21.90
C PRO A 59 -4.62 14.80 21.74
N ARG A 60 -5.49 14.81 20.72
CA ARG A 60 -6.43 13.71 20.48
C ARG A 60 -5.75 12.46 19.95
N LEU A 61 -4.57 12.58 19.35
CA LEU A 61 -3.77 11.45 18.89
C LEU A 61 -2.78 10.96 19.96
N HIS A 62 -2.62 11.70 21.05
CA HIS A 62 -1.70 11.35 22.12
C HIS A 62 -2.30 10.33 23.07
N LEU A 63 -2.57 9.14 22.56
CA LEU A 63 -3.26 8.08 23.29
C LEU A 63 -2.43 7.60 24.49
N GLU A 64 -3.02 7.65 25.69
CA GLU A 64 -2.41 7.20 26.95
C GLU A 64 -2.89 5.82 27.39
N ASP A 65 -4.11 5.45 27.01
CA ASP A 65 -4.72 4.15 27.29
C ASP A 65 -5.65 3.71 26.14
N LEU A 66 -5.95 2.41 26.11
CA LEU A 66 -6.79 1.79 25.09
C LEU A 66 -8.28 1.76 25.47
N SER A 67 -8.74 2.66 26.35
CA SER A 67 -10.16 2.76 26.65
C SER A 67 -10.95 3.15 25.41
N TRP A 68 -12.17 2.64 25.31
CA TRP A 68 -13.06 2.97 24.19
C TRP A 68 -13.29 4.48 24.04
N LYS A 69 -13.34 5.21 25.17
CA LYS A 69 -13.46 6.67 25.17
C LYS A 69 -12.30 7.34 24.43
N ASN A 70 -11.07 6.95 24.75
CA ASN A 70 -9.87 7.55 24.16
C ASN A 70 -9.68 7.11 22.70
N ILE A 71 -9.94 5.83 22.38
CA ILE A 71 -9.96 5.34 21.00
C ILE A 71 -10.98 6.13 20.16
N LYS A 72 -12.21 6.28 20.65
CA LYS A 72 -13.25 7.03 19.95
C LYS A 72 -12.86 8.50 19.75
N ASN A 73 -12.18 9.11 20.72
CA ASN A 73 -11.71 10.50 20.61
C ASN A 73 -10.75 10.71 19.42
N THR A 74 -9.94 9.71 19.08
CA THR A 74 -9.03 9.78 17.92
C THR A 74 -9.77 9.97 16.59
N PHE A 75 -11.03 9.53 16.48
CA PHE A 75 -11.82 9.63 15.24
C PHE A 75 -12.27 11.06 14.93
N TYR A 76 -12.13 11.97 15.90
CA TYR A 76 -12.53 13.37 15.82
C TYR A 76 -11.30 14.27 15.95
N SER A 77 -10.13 13.84 15.48
CA SER A 77 -8.84 14.52 15.67
C SER A 77 -8.67 15.86 14.94
N LYS A 78 -9.64 16.31 14.13
CA LYS A 78 -9.51 17.57 13.38
C LYS A 78 -9.74 18.78 14.28
N ASP A 79 -8.69 19.56 14.52
CA ASP A 79 -8.70 20.69 15.47
C ASP A 79 -9.83 21.70 15.23
N TYR A 80 -10.02 22.12 13.97
CA TYR A 80 -11.02 23.15 13.62
C TYR A 80 -12.44 22.61 13.44
N GLN A 81 -12.67 21.29 13.52
CA GLN A 81 -13.97 20.65 13.32
C GLN A 81 -14.17 19.47 14.29
N PRO A 82 -14.19 19.73 15.61
CA PRO A 82 -14.10 18.70 16.64
C PRO A 82 -15.29 17.75 16.71
N GLU A 83 -16.43 18.09 16.10
CA GLU A 83 -17.61 17.24 16.06
C GLU A 83 -17.69 16.35 14.82
N LYS A 84 -16.76 16.52 13.86
CA LYS A 84 -16.78 15.81 12.60
C LYS A 84 -15.79 14.65 12.61
N LEU A 85 -16.25 13.48 12.17
CA LEU A 85 -15.35 12.35 11.89
C LEU A 85 -14.28 12.77 10.88
N TYR A 86 -13.03 12.50 11.21
CA TYR A 86 -11.89 12.82 10.37
C TYR A 86 -10.94 11.63 10.31
N ARG A 87 -10.80 11.03 9.12
CA ARG A 87 -9.86 9.95 8.80
C ARG A 87 -9.70 8.91 9.94
N PRO A 88 -10.79 8.31 10.45
CA PRO A 88 -10.77 7.55 11.70
C PRO A 88 -9.74 6.42 11.72
N VAL A 89 -9.56 5.73 10.60
CA VAL A 89 -8.56 4.63 10.48
C VAL A 89 -7.14 5.16 10.56
N ALA A 90 -6.81 6.24 9.83
CA ALA A 90 -5.47 6.83 9.85
C ALA A 90 -5.16 7.44 11.23
N CYS A 91 -6.11 8.18 11.80
CA CYS A 91 -5.95 8.79 13.13
C CYS A 91 -5.77 7.74 14.22
N LEU A 92 -6.50 6.63 14.15
CA LEU A 92 -6.27 5.51 15.07
C LEU A 92 -4.88 4.89 14.88
N SER A 93 -4.44 4.71 13.63
CA SER A 93 -3.09 4.19 13.36
C SER A 93 -1.99 5.10 13.94
N PHE A 94 -2.11 6.42 13.76
CA PHE A 94 -1.18 7.39 14.36
C PHE A 94 -1.25 7.42 15.88
N ALA A 95 -2.44 7.30 16.45
CA ALA A 95 -2.63 7.25 17.89
C ALA A 95 -2.03 5.99 18.52
N LEU A 96 -2.11 4.85 17.83
CA LEU A 96 -1.45 3.61 18.25
C LEU A 96 0.07 3.69 18.12
N ASN A 97 0.59 4.34 17.07
CA ASN A 97 2.03 4.66 16.98
C ASN A 97 2.47 5.51 18.17
N TYR A 98 1.70 6.54 18.53
CA TYR A 98 2.01 7.36 19.70
C TYR A 98 1.95 6.55 21.00
N TYR A 99 0.94 5.69 21.15
CA TYR A 99 0.81 4.83 22.33
C TYR A 99 2.05 3.94 22.55
N LEU A 100 2.59 3.36 21.47
CA LEU A 100 3.73 2.44 21.54
C LEU A 100 5.11 3.13 21.55
N GLY A 101 5.27 4.23 20.81
CA GLY A 101 6.57 4.85 20.52
C GLY A 101 6.62 6.36 20.70
N LYS A 102 5.53 7.00 21.16
CA LYS A 102 5.38 8.46 21.30
C LYS A 102 5.75 9.15 19.99
N LEU A 103 6.55 10.22 20.01
CA LEU A 103 6.93 10.98 18.81
C LEU A 103 8.16 10.40 18.09
N ASN A 104 8.50 9.12 18.30
CA ASN A 104 9.57 8.48 17.55
C ASN A 104 9.12 8.19 16.10
N VAL A 105 9.53 9.07 15.17
CA VAL A 105 9.19 9.05 13.74
C VAL A 105 9.44 7.69 13.08
N LEU A 106 10.50 6.98 13.49
CA LEU A 106 10.86 5.69 12.88
C LEU A 106 9.72 4.68 12.99
N GLY A 107 8.98 4.66 14.10
CA GLY A 107 7.82 3.78 14.28
C GLY A 107 6.71 4.04 13.28
N TYR A 108 6.43 5.33 13.01
CA TYR A 108 5.42 5.75 12.03
C TYR A 108 5.79 5.31 10.62
N HIS A 109 7.05 5.57 10.22
CA HIS A 109 7.55 5.17 8.90
C HIS A 109 7.57 3.66 8.70
N LEU A 110 7.90 2.88 9.74
CA LEU A 110 7.82 1.41 9.66
C LEU A 110 6.38 0.93 9.44
N VAL A 111 5.41 1.48 10.18
CA VAL A 111 4.00 1.11 10.04
C VAL A 111 3.46 1.52 8.66
N ASN A 112 3.77 2.74 8.22
CA ASN A 112 3.34 3.24 6.91
C ASN A 112 3.93 2.43 5.76
N LEU A 113 5.22 2.08 5.83
CA LEU A 113 5.88 1.21 4.86
C LEU A 113 5.27 -0.21 4.86
N ALA A 114 4.94 -0.76 6.02
CA ALA A 114 4.30 -2.06 6.13
C ALA A 114 2.89 -2.06 5.51
N ILE A 115 2.09 -1.01 5.78
CA ILE A 115 0.77 -0.83 5.16
C ILE A 115 0.90 -0.71 3.64
N HIS A 116 1.86 0.08 3.14
CA HIS A 116 2.12 0.22 1.70
C HIS A 116 2.51 -1.11 1.04
N PHE A 117 3.38 -1.88 1.69
CA PHE A 117 3.77 -3.21 1.21
C PHE A 117 2.58 -4.18 1.18
N ILE A 118 1.82 -4.28 2.26
CA ILE A 118 0.62 -5.14 2.33
C ILE A 118 -0.39 -4.73 1.25
N THR A 119 -0.59 -3.43 1.04
CA THR A 119 -1.50 -2.91 0.02
C THR A 119 -1.02 -3.25 -1.40
N SER A 120 0.28 -3.17 -1.66
CA SER A 120 0.89 -3.58 -2.94
C SER A 120 0.68 -5.07 -3.21
N VAL A 121 0.86 -5.92 -2.19
CA VAL A 121 0.61 -7.36 -2.28
C VAL A 121 -0.87 -7.66 -2.51
N PHE A 122 -1.75 -6.97 -1.77
CA PHE A 122 -3.20 -7.10 -1.95
C PHE A 122 -3.61 -6.72 -3.38
N LEU A 123 -3.10 -5.61 -3.91
CA LEU A 123 -3.38 -5.17 -5.28
C LEU A 123 -2.93 -6.23 -6.31
N PHE A 124 -1.73 -6.80 -6.14
CA PHE A 124 -1.25 -7.88 -6.99
C PHE A 124 -2.19 -9.08 -6.96
N LEU A 125 -2.54 -9.56 -5.76
CA LEU A 125 -3.44 -10.69 -5.61
C LEU A 125 -4.81 -10.39 -6.22
N PHE A 126 -5.37 -9.21 -5.94
CA PHE A 126 -6.66 -8.78 -6.45
C PHE A 126 -6.69 -8.79 -7.99
N ILE A 127 -5.76 -8.12 -8.65
CA ILE A 127 -5.70 -8.09 -10.13
C ILE A 127 -5.47 -9.50 -10.67
N TYR A 128 -4.59 -10.27 -10.04
CA TYR A 128 -4.27 -11.63 -10.47
C TYR A 128 -5.49 -12.57 -10.38
N GLN A 129 -6.30 -12.45 -9.33
CA GLN A 129 -7.54 -13.21 -9.20
C GLN A 129 -8.61 -12.73 -10.19
N VAL A 130 -8.80 -11.42 -10.34
CA VAL A 130 -9.83 -10.83 -11.23
C VAL A 130 -9.60 -11.25 -12.68
N LEU A 131 -8.36 -11.19 -13.17
CA LEU A 131 -8.02 -11.57 -14.55
C LEU A 131 -8.19 -13.08 -14.84
N ARG A 132 -8.38 -13.89 -13.80
CA ARG A 132 -8.58 -15.34 -13.89
C ARG A 132 -10.03 -15.76 -13.62
N LEU A 133 -10.95 -14.81 -13.42
CA LEU A 133 -12.38 -15.11 -13.34
C LEU A 133 -12.88 -15.71 -14.67
N PRO A 134 -13.88 -16.62 -14.65
CA PRO A 134 -14.37 -17.26 -15.88
C PRO A 134 -14.80 -16.29 -16.98
N SER A 135 -15.31 -15.11 -16.61
CA SER A 135 -15.73 -14.07 -17.57
C SER A 135 -14.58 -13.35 -18.28
N LEU A 136 -13.35 -13.45 -17.76
CA LEU A 136 -12.16 -12.74 -18.26
C LEU A 136 -11.02 -13.70 -18.63
N GLY A 137 -11.06 -14.93 -18.13
CA GLY A 137 -10.00 -15.93 -18.23
C GLY A 137 -9.60 -16.20 -19.67
N ASP A 138 -10.55 -16.45 -20.57
CA ASP A 138 -10.27 -16.79 -21.97
C ASP A 138 -9.39 -15.76 -22.70
N LYS A 139 -9.48 -14.49 -22.30
CA LYS A 139 -8.70 -13.39 -22.91
C LYS A 139 -7.37 -13.11 -22.19
N TYR A 140 -7.32 -13.25 -20.87
CA TYR A 140 -6.21 -12.75 -20.06
C TYR A 140 -5.44 -13.82 -19.28
N LEU A 141 -5.85 -15.09 -19.29
CA LEU A 141 -5.26 -16.15 -18.47
C LEU A 141 -3.73 -16.20 -18.61
N GLY A 142 -3.23 -16.20 -19.85
CA GLY A 142 -1.81 -16.31 -20.17
C GLY A 142 -0.97 -15.13 -19.72
N ASN A 143 -1.55 -13.93 -19.60
CA ASN A 143 -0.83 -12.70 -19.23
C ASN A 143 -1.19 -12.19 -17.83
N SER A 144 -2.10 -12.87 -17.12
CA SER A 144 -2.67 -12.42 -15.84
C SER A 144 -1.59 -12.10 -14.80
N TYR A 145 -0.54 -12.93 -14.72
CA TYR A 145 0.57 -12.75 -13.79
C TYR A 145 1.37 -11.48 -14.10
N PHE A 146 1.82 -11.35 -15.35
CA PHE A 146 2.60 -10.20 -15.79
C PHE A 146 1.83 -8.89 -15.61
N ILE A 147 0.56 -8.85 -16.02
CA ILE A 147 -0.29 -7.66 -15.88
C ILE A 147 -0.44 -7.30 -14.40
N ALA A 148 -0.77 -8.27 -13.53
CA ALA A 148 -0.94 -8.02 -12.11
C ALA A 148 0.33 -7.50 -11.44
N LEU A 149 1.48 -8.10 -11.75
CA LEU A 149 2.77 -7.68 -11.19
C LEU A 149 3.16 -6.29 -11.68
N LEU A 150 3.07 -6.04 -12.99
CA LEU A 150 3.40 -4.74 -13.57
C LEU A 150 2.51 -3.63 -13.02
N SER A 151 1.19 -3.85 -12.95
CA SER A 151 0.26 -2.88 -12.38
C SER A 151 0.58 -2.57 -10.92
N SER A 152 0.92 -3.58 -10.13
CA SER A 152 1.24 -3.41 -8.70
C SER A 152 2.57 -2.70 -8.49
N VAL A 153 3.58 -3.01 -9.32
CA VAL A 153 4.86 -2.27 -9.33
C VAL A 153 4.63 -0.81 -9.69
N LEU A 154 3.94 -0.52 -10.80
CA LEU A 154 3.66 0.86 -11.23
C LEU A 154 2.90 1.65 -10.17
N TRP A 155 1.96 1.01 -9.46
CA TRP A 155 1.27 1.61 -8.33
C TRP A 155 2.20 1.87 -7.15
N ALA A 156 2.99 0.88 -6.74
CA ALA A 156 3.84 0.94 -5.56
C ALA A 156 4.94 2.00 -5.66
N ILE A 157 5.46 2.24 -6.87
CA ILE A 157 6.55 3.20 -7.13
C ILE A 157 6.04 4.59 -7.53
N ASN A 158 4.73 4.77 -7.68
CA ASN A 158 4.18 6.04 -8.14
C ASN A 158 4.48 7.15 -7.09
N PRO A 159 5.03 8.31 -7.49
CA PRO A 159 5.33 9.42 -6.58
C PRO A 159 4.15 9.89 -5.74
N VAL A 160 2.91 9.67 -6.18
CA VAL A 160 1.70 9.98 -5.40
C VAL A 160 1.66 9.25 -4.05
N GLN A 161 2.36 8.12 -3.93
CA GLN A 161 2.41 7.32 -2.70
C GLN A 161 3.44 7.83 -1.68
N VAL A 162 4.37 8.71 -2.08
CA VAL A 162 5.45 9.19 -1.19
C VAL A 162 4.87 9.77 0.09
N GLN A 163 3.86 10.64 -0.03
CA GLN A 163 3.25 11.27 1.14
C GLN A 163 2.60 10.28 2.11
N ALA A 164 2.13 9.11 1.64
CA ALA A 164 1.56 8.09 2.51
C ALA A 164 2.63 7.23 3.20
N VAL A 165 3.80 7.06 2.57
CA VAL A 165 4.89 6.22 3.08
C VAL A 165 5.83 6.99 4.01
N THR A 166 5.98 8.30 3.80
CA THR A 166 6.86 9.19 4.57
C THR A 166 6.10 10.09 5.55
N TYR A 167 4.84 9.78 5.86
CA TYR A 167 4.03 10.48 6.86
C TYR A 167 4.44 10.12 8.29
#